data_AF-A9B8P8-F1
#
_entry.id   AF-A9B8P8-F1
#
_cell.length_a   1.000
_cell.length_b   1.000
_cell.length_c   1.000
_cell.angle_alpha   90.00
_cell.angle_beta   90.00
_cell.angle_gamma   90.00
#
_symmetry.space_group_name_H-M   'P 1'
#
loop_
_entity.id
_entity.type
_entity.pdbx_description
1 polymer ?
#
loop_
_entity_poly.entity_id
_entity_poly.type
_entity_poly.pdbx_seq_one_letter_code
_entity_poly.pdbx_strand_id
1 'polypeptide(L)'
;MLHPDGGALATWGSSGLEVAHGHDHLQHGLVTAALTTARPTLGQLTEAGVLELALTGQCCTDALRTTLLLGNPAPVLRVVPVPQRVWVSVVGW
;
A
#
# COMPACT_ATOMS: atom_id res chain seq x y z
N MET A 1 14.38 -6.36 -6.39
CA MET A 1 13.66 -7.32 -5.53
C MET A 1 14.01 -8.76 -5.90
N LEU A 2 15.30 -9.07 -6.03
CA LEU A 2 15.74 -10.39 -6.47
C LEU A 2 16.87 -10.83 -5.54
N HIS A 3 16.53 -11.06 -4.27
CA HIS A 3 17.43 -11.75 -3.35
C HIS A 3 16.78 -13.10 -3.05
N PRO A 4 17.50 -14.23 -3.25
CA PRO A 4 16.91 -15.56 -3.15
C PRO A 4 16.44 -15.88 -1.73
N ASP A 5 17.06 -15.25 -0.73
CA ASP A 5 16.80 -15.55 0.68
C ASP A 5 15.82 -14.56 1.33
N GLY A 6 15.23 -13.64 0.56
CA GLY A 6 14.18 -12.76 1.09
C GLY A 6 13.95 -11.46 0.35
N GLY A 7 13.13 -10.60 0.96
CA GLY A 7 12.71 -9.31 0.43
C GLY A 7 11.20 -9.17 0.41
N ALA A 8 10.70 -8.26 -0.42
CA ALA A 8 9.27 -8.06 -0.60
C ALA A 8 8.77 -8.85 -1.82
N LEU A 9 7.52 -9.32 -1.74
CA LEU A 9 6.81 -10.01 -2.84
C LEU A 9 6.46 -9.04 -3.98
N ALA A 10 6.24 -7.76 -3.66
CA ALA A 10 6.10 -6.65 -4.58
C ALA A 10 6.44 -5.32 -3.87
N THR A 11 6.89 -4.31 -4.62
CA THR A 11 6.94 -2.91 -4.15
C THR A 11 6.03 -2.06 -5.01
N TRP A 12 5.49 -1.01 -4.43
CA TRP A 12 4.74 0.01 -5.16
C TRP A 12 5.32 1.39 -4.85
N GLY A 13 5.27 2.30 -5.82
CA GLY A 13 5.82 3.64 -5.66
C GLY A 13 5.99 4.36 -7.00
N SER A 14 6.51 5.58 -6.96
CA SER A 14 6.67 6.41 -8.15
C SER A 14 7.94 6.10 -8.94
N SER A 15 7.81 6.14 -10.27
CA SER A 15 8.90 6.18 -11.25
C SER A 15 9.29 7.58 -11.71
N GLY A 16 8.59 8.61 -11.22
CA GLY A 16 8.83 10.02 -11.54
C GLY A 16 8.73 10.92 -10.32
N LEU A 17 8.65 12.24 -10.54
CA LEU A 17 8.46 13.19 -9.44
C LEU A 17 7.10 12.98 -8.80
N GLU A 18 7.10 12.81 -7.48
CA GLU A 18 5.91 12.71 -6.66
C GLU A 18 6.02 13.72 -5.52
N VAL A 19 4.87 14.21 -5.06
CA VAL A 19 4.79 15.07 -3.87
C VAL A 19 4.07 14.30 -2.76
N ALA A 20 4.46 14.55 -1.50
CA ALA A 20 3.94 13.81 -0.34
C ALA A 20 2.41 13.75 -0.30
N HIS A 21 1.71 14.83 -0.67
CA HIS A 21 0.24 14.84 -0.74
C HIS A 21 -0.34 13.82 -1.73
N GLY A 22 0.26 13.65 -2.90
CA GLY A 22 -0.17 12.64 -3.87
C GLY A 22 -0.01 11.23 -3.30
N HIS A 23 1.10 11.00 -2.60
CA HIS A 23 1.38 9.75 -1.92
C HIS A 23 0.36 9.44 -0.82
N ASP A 24 -0.07 10.45 -0.05
CA ASP A 24 -1.08 10.29 0.99
C ASP A 24 -2.41 9.79 0.41
N HIS A 25 -2.86 10.35 -0.72
CA HIS A 25 -4.06 9.86 -1.41
C HIS A 25 -3.90 8.42 -1.91
N LEU A 26 -2.77 8.11 -2.55
CA LEU A 26 -2.46 6.76 -3.02
C LEU A 26 -2.48 5.76 -1.85
N GLN A 27 -1.84 6.11 -0.74
CA GLN A 27 -1.76 5.27 0.45
C GLN A 27 -3.13 5.10 1.10
N HIS A 28 -3.93 6.16 1.17
CA HIS A 28 -5.26 6.12 1.74
C HIS A 28 -6.18 5.14 1.00
N GLY A 29 -6.24 5.23 -0.34
CA GLY A 29 -7.06 4.32 -1.16
C GLY A 29 -6.58 2.87 -1.05
N LEU A 30 -5.27 2.65 -1.10
CA LEU A 30 -4.67 1.32 -0.98
C LEU A 30 -4.99 0.68 0.38
N VAL A 31 -4.72 1.38 1.48
CA VAL A 31 -4.91 0.85 2.83
C VAL A 31 -6.39 0.64 3.13
N THR A 32 -7.26 1.56 2.70
CA THR A 32 -8.71 1.39 2.85
C THR A 32 -9.17 0.12 2.16
N ALA A 33 -8.82 -0.08 0.88
CA ALA A 33 -9.16 -1.29 0.15
C ALA A 33 -8.56 -2.55 0.78
N ALA A 34 -7.36 -2.47 1.35
CA ALA A 34 -6.70 -3.58 2.05
C ALA A 34 -7.52 -4.07 3.26
N LEU A 35 -8.18 -3.14 3.95
CA LEU A 35 -8.93 -3.41 5.17
C LEU A 35 -10.40 -3.75 4.90
N THR A 36 -10.99 -3.22 3.82
CA THR A 36 -12.43 -3.35 3.54
C THR A 36 -12.76 -4.41 2.49
N THR A 37 -11.86 -4.69 1.55
CA THR A 37 -12.11 -5.64 0.47
C THR A 37 -11.80 -7.05 0.95
N ALA A 38 -12.73 -7.98 0.73
CA ALA A 38 -12.50 -9.38 1.04
C ALA A 38 -11.55 -10.01 0.01
N ARG A 39 -10.39 -10.51 0.48
CA ARG A 39 -9.38 -11.23 -0.35
C ARG A 39 -8.94 -10.43 -1.59
N PRO A 40 -8.45 -9.20 -1.43
CA PRO A 40 -8.03 -8.38 -2.56
C PRO A 40 -6.74 -8.92 -3.18
N THR A 41 -6.57 -8.78 -4.49
CA THR A 41 -5.27 -8.96 -5.12
C THR A 41 -4.38 -7.74 -4.88
N LEU A 42 -3.05 -7.90 -4.97
CA LEU A 42 -2.12 -6.77 -4.92
C LEU A 42 -2.46 -5.69 -5.96
N GLY A 43 -2.84 -6.11 -7.17
CA GLY A 43 -3.25 -5.21 -8.24
C GLY A 43 -4.47 -4.37 -7.87
N GLN A 44 -5.51 -5.00 -7.30
CA GLN A 44 -6.72 -4.30 -6.86
C GLN A 44 -6.43 -3.25 -5.78
N LEU A 45 -5.50 -3.54 -4.86
CA LEU A 45 -5.11 -2.59 -3.84
C LEU A 45 -4.36 -1.39 -4.41
N THR A 46 -3.42 -1.62 -5.33
CA THR A 46 -2.73 -0.52 -6.00
C THR A 46 -3.66 0.32 -6.88
N GLU A 47 -4.61 -0.32 -7.56
CA GLU A 47 -5.62 0.36 -8.38
C GLU A 47 -6.55 1.22 -7.50
N ALA A 48 -6.93 0.74 -6.32
CA ALA A 48 -7.73 1.53 -5.38
C ALA A 48 -7.00 2.80 -4.91
N GLY A 49 -5.69 2.75 -4.71
CA GLY A 49 -4.87 3.93 -4.44
C GLY A 49 -4.90 4.93 -5.58
N VAL A 50 -4.69 4.46 -6.82
CA VAL A 50 -4.75 5.31 -8.02
C VAL A 50 -6.14 5.93 -8.21
N LEU A 51 -7.20 5.16 -7.92
CA LEU A 51 -8.58 5.65 -7.97
C LEU A 51 -8.84 6.75 -6.94
N GLU A 52 -8.36 6.57 -5.69
CA GLU A 52 -8.47 7.60 -4.64
C GLU A 52 -7.78 8.90 -5.07
N LEU A 53 -6.55 8.81 -5.59
CA LEU A 53 -5.83 9.97 -6.13
C LEU A 53 -6.61 10.64 -7.28
N ALA A 54 -7.18 9.87 -8.20
CA ALA A 54 -7.91 10.40 -9.34
C ALA A 54 -9.20 11.15 -8.93
N LEU A 55 -9.89 10.66 -7.89
CA LEU A 55 -11.14 11.24 -7.42
C LEU A 55 -10.94 12.41 -6.47
N THR A 56 -9.90 12.37 -5.63
CA THR A 56 -9.75 13.30 -4.49
C THR A 56 -8.48 14.15 -4.54
N GLY A 57 -7.43 13.72 -5.24
CA GLY A 57 -6.11 14.36 -5.23
C GLY A 57 -5.83 15.26 -6.44
N GLN A 58 -6.59 16.35 -6.56
CA GLN A 58 -6.55 17.30 -7.69
C GLN A 58 -5.18 17.95 -7.98
N CYS A 59 -4.27 17.97 -7.00
CA CYS A 59 -2.93 18.57 -7.12
C CYS A 59 -1.93 17.75 -7.93
N CYS A 60 -2.16 16.45 -8.07
CA CYS A 60 -1.08 15.48 -8.11
C CYS A 60 -1.28 14.45 -9.23
N THR A 61 -1.81 14.92 -10.37
CA THR A 61 -2.24 14.07 -11.49
C THR A 61 -1.10 13.35 -12.21
N ASP A 62 0.14 13.86 -12.14
CA ASP A 62 1.30 13.17 -12.71
C ASP A 62 1.54 11.81 -12.03
N ALA A 63 1.23 11.72 -10.73
CA ALA A 63 1.35 10.47 -9.98
C ALA A 63 0.39 9.38 -10.47
N LEU A 64 -0.68 9.73 -11.20
CA LEU A 64 -1.55 8.74 -11.87
C LEU A 64 -0.81 7.94 -12.96
N ARG A 65 0.26 8.50 -13.53
CA ARG A 65 1.03 7.88 -14.61
C ARG A 65 2.38 7.37 -14.15
N THR A 66 2.88 7.82 -13.00
CA THR A 66 4.19 7.41 -12.48
C THR A 66 4.09 6.40 -11.35
N THR A 67 2.92 6.17 -10.75
CA THR A 67 2.71 5.12 -9.74
C THR A 67 2.74 3.74 -10.38
N LEU A 68 3.68 2.91 -9.94
CA LEU A 68 3.88 1.56 -10.46
C LEU A 68 3.82 0.52 -9.36
N LEU A 69 3.33 -0.67 -9.70
CA LEU A 69 3.52 -1.90 -8.93
C LEU A 69 4.64 -2.73 -9.59
N LEU A 70 5.74 -2.92 -8.89
CA LEU A 70 6.84 -3.80 -9.29
C LEU A 70 6.68 -5.15 -8.58
N GLY A 71 6.27 -6.16 -9.34
CA GLY A 71 6.02 -7.51 -8.85
C GLY A 71 4.84 -8.16 -9.56
N ASN A 72 4.35 -9.29 -9.04
CA ASN A 72 3.16 -9.93 -9.55
C ASN A 72 1.90 -9.26 -8.97
N PRO A 73 0.96 -8.75 -9.77
CA PRO A 73 -0.29 -8.16 -9.28
C PRO A 73 -1.34 -9.18 -8.84
N ALA A 74 -1.22 -10.44 -9.27
CA ALA A 74 -2.21 -11.48 -9.03
C ALA A 74 -2.30 -12.08 -7.61
N PRO A 75 -1.28 -12.02 -6.73
CA PRO A 75 -1.37 -12.61 -5.40
C PRO A 75 -2.53 -12.04 -4.61
N VAL A 76 -3.38 -12.93 -4.10
CA VAL A 76 -4.46 -12.60 -3.18
C VAL A 76 -3.87 -12.39 -1.80
N LEU A 77 -4.09 -11.21 -1.24
CA LEU A 77 -3.60 -10.86 0.09
C LEU A 77 -4.59 -11.29 1.17
N ARG A 78 -4.02 -11.77 2.27
CA ARG A 78 -4.73 -11.99 3.52
C ARG A 78 -4.32 -10.92 4.51
N VAL A 79 -5.08 -9.82 4.52
CA VAL A 79 -4.93 -8.76 5.51
C VAL A 79 -5.75 -9.17 6.74
N VAL A 80 -5.07 -9.38 7.85
CA VAL A 80 -5.70 -9.68 9.14
C VAL A 80 -5.13 -8.77 10.20
N PRO A 81 -5.94 -8.30 11.16
CA PRO A 81 -5.42 -7.65 12.34
C PRO A 81 -4.41 -8.58 13.01
N VAL A 82 -3.19 -8.09 13.18
CA VAL A 82 -2.22 -8.80 14.02
C VAL A 82 -2.72 -8.67 15.46
N PRO A 83 -2.92 -9.78 16.20
CA PRO A 83 -3.28 -9.68 17.61
C PRO A 83 -2.18 -8.88 18.32
N GLN A 84 -2.53 -7.73 18.88
CA GLN A 84 -1.58 -6.87 19.59
C GLN A 84 -1.14 -7.58 20.86
N ARG A 85 0.02 -8.25 20.83
CA ARG A 85 0.72 -8.62 22.06
C ARG A 85 1.47 -7.39 22.54
N VAL A 86 0.87 -6.68 23.48
CA VAL A 86 1.52 -5.58 24.17
C VAL A 86 2.38 -6.18 25.27
N TRP A 87 3.70 -6.06 25.12
CA TRP A 87 4.65 -6.41 26.19
C TRP A 87 4.88 -5.14 27.00
N VAL A 88 4.37 -5.12 28.24
CA VAL A 88 4.64 -4.03 29.18
C VAL A 88 5.64 -4.53 30.20
N SER A 89 6.72 -3.78 30.42
CA SER A 89 7.63 -4.06 31.52
C SER A 89 6.89 -3.89 32.84
N VAL A 90 6.85 -4.95 33.65
CA VAL A 90 6.33 -4.84 35.01
C VAL A 90 7.38 -4.12 35.84
N VAL A 91 7.17 -2.84 36.14
CA VAL A 91 8.00 -2.10 37.09
C VAL A 91 7.37 -2.29 38.47
N GLY A 92 7.90 -3.25 39.23
CA GLY A 92 7.50 -3.50 40.61
C GLY A 92 8.40 -2.75 41.60
N TRP A 93 7.76 -2.18 42.62
CA TRP A 93 8.33 -1.52 43.81
C TRP A 93 8.83 -2.53 44.84
#